data_AF-A0A6H1ZAN9-F1
#
_entry.id   AF-A0A6H1ZAN9-F1
#
_cell.length_a   1.000
_cell.length_b   1.000
_cell.length_c   1.000
_cell.angle_alpha   90.00
_cell.angle_beta   90.00
_cell.angle_gamma   90.00
#
_symmetry.space_group_name_H-M   'P 1'
#
loop_
_entity.id
_entity.type
_entity.pdbx_description
1 polymer ?
#
loop_
_entity_poly.entity_id
_entity_poly.type
_entity_poly.pdbx_seq_one_letter_code
_entity_poly.pdbx_strand_id
1 'polypeptide(L)' 'MKLTLENKRIIDSKSYKQLLSKWRFAPTGDPWFCGETGDYWSERMNELRDQGVDHVRASKELGWENIGA' A
#
# COMPACT_ATOMS: atom_id res chain seq x y z
N MET A 1 4.67 13.02 -5.47
CA MET A 1 3.35 13.67 -5.46
C MET A 1 3.16 14.36 -4.10
N LYS A 2 2.44 15.50 -4.04
CA LYS A 2 2.12 16.14 -2.75
C LYS A 2 0.97 15.43 -2.04
N LEU A 3 1.00 15.40 -0.72
CA LEU A 3 -0.09 14.82 0.06
C LEU A 3 -1.27 15.78 0.11
N THR A 4 -2.19 15.66 -0.86
CA THR A 4 -3.46 16.38 -0.82
C THR A 4 -4.46 15.65 0.07
N LEU A 5 -5.48 16.38 0.55
CA LEU A 5 -6.56 15.78 1.34
C LEU A 5 -7.28 14.64 0.58
N GLU A 6 -7.40 14.78 -0.73
CA GLU A 6 -7.98 13.77 -1.62
C GLU A 6 -7.10 12.51 -1.71
N ASN A 7 -5.79 12.68 -1.95
CA ASN A 7 -4.84 11.57 -1.99
C ASN A 7 -4.80 10.83 -0.65
N LYS A 8 -4.82 11.56 0.46
CA LYS A 8 -4.90 11.00 1.81
C LYS A 8 -6.15 10.13 1.97
N ARG A 9 -7.33 10.65 1.60
CA ARG A 9 -8.60 9.89 1.66
C ARG A 9 -8.55 8.62 0.81
N ILE A 10 -7.94 8.66 -0.36
CA ILE A 10 -7.78 7.49 -1.24
C ILE A 10 -6.91 6.42 -0.58
N ILE A 11 -5.86 6.81 0.13
CA ILE A 11 -4.98 5.89 0.86
C ILE A 11 -5.73 5.32 2.08
N ASP A 12 -6.41 6.17 2.83
CA ASP A 12 -7.14 5.79 4.05
C ASP A 12 -8.33 4.87 3.76
N SER A 13 -8.94 4.96 2.58
CA SER A 13 -10.06 4.11 2.18
C SER A 13 -9.62 2.70 1.77
N LYS A 14 -8.32 2.42 1.64
CA LYS A 14 -7.80 1.12 1.19
C LYS A 14 -7.53 0.18 2.36
N SER A 15 -7.76 -1.11 2.14
CA SER A 15 -7.30 -2.15 3.06
C SER A 15 -5.79 -2.35 2.95
N TYR A 16 -5.17 -2.94 3.98
CA TYR A 16 -3.74 -3.29 3.95
C TYR A 16 -3.36 -4.12 2.72
N LYS A 17 -4.18 -5.12 2.33
CA LYS A 17 -3.93 -5.95 1.14
C LYS A 17 -3.94 -5.11 -0.14
N GLN A 18 -4.87 -4.16 -0.27
CA GLN A 18 -4.92 -3.26 -1.43
C GLN A 18 -3.72 -2.32 -1.49
N LEU A 19 -3.30 -1.78 -0.34
CA LEU A 19 -2.10 -0.95 -0.24
C LEU A 19 -0.85 -1.75 -0.64
N LEU A 20 -0.69 -2.95 -0.07
CA LEU A 20 0.43 -3.84 -0.37
C LEU A 20 0.45 -4.30 -1.83
N SER A 21 -0.71 -4.63 -2.40
CA SER A 21 -0.82 -5.02 -3.81
C SER A 21 -0.34 -3.91 -4.73
N LYS A 22 -0.80 -2.67 -4.51
CA LYS A 22 -0.38 -1.52 -5.31
C LYS A 22 1.11 -1.22 -5.12
N TRP A 23 1.64 -1.34 -3.91
CA TRP A 23 3.08 -1.18 -3.65
C TRP A 23 3.94 -2.21 -4.38
N ARG A 24 3.53 -3.48 -4.40
CA ARG A 24 4.32 -4.58 -4.97
C ARG A 24 4.38 -4.60 -6.50
N PHE A 25 3.34 -4.11 -7.16
CA PHE A 25 3.19 -4.25 -8.62
C PHE A 25 3.24 -2.93 -9.38
N ALA A 26 3.41 -1.81 -8.67
CA ALA A 26 3.61 -0.54 -9.33
C ALA A 26 4.98 -0.47 -10.03
N PRO A 27 5.06 0.24 -11.16
CA PRO A 27 6.33 0.49 -11.81
C PRO A 27 7.23 1.35 -10.92
N THR A 28 8.55 1.14 -11.03
CA THR A 28 9.54 1.98 -10.37
C THR A 28 9.31 3.45 -10.73
N GLY A 29 9.28 4.32 -9.72
CA GLY A 29 9.05 5.75 -9.89
C GLY A 29 7.57 6.15 -9.98
N ASP A 30 6.62 5.25 -9.68
CA ASP A 30 5.21 5.60 -9.59
C ASP A 30 5.00 6.79 -8.61
N PRO A 31 4.36 7.90 -9.04
CA PRO A 31 4.18 9.10 -8.24
C PRO A 31 3.50 8.88 -6.88
N TRP A 32 2.71 7.81 -6.71
CA TRP A 32 2.07 7.44 -5.45
C TRP A 32 3.07 7.11 -4.34
N PHE A 33 4.27 6.65 -4.71
CA PHE A 33 5.32 6.25 -3.78
C PHE A 33 6.49 7.24 -3.73
N CYS A 34 6.30 8.44 -4.28
CA CYS A 34 7.32 9.47 -4.35
C CYS A 34 6.92 10.71 -3.52
N GLY A 35 7.85 11.24 -2.73
CA GLY A 35 7.64 12.42 -1.88
C GLY A 35 6.58 12.19 -0.80
N GLU A 36 5.92 13.27 -0.35
CA GLU A 36 4.99 13.24 0.80
C GLU A 36 3.90 12.17 0.72
N THR A 37 3.38 11.88 -0.48
CA THR A 37 2.38 10.81 -0.63
C THR A 37 2.98 9.43 -0.38
N GLY A 38 4.21 9.17 -0.84
CA GLY A 38 4.89 7.90 -0.61
C GLY A 38 5.28 7.71 0.85
N ASP A 39 5.68 8.79 1.50
CA ASP A 39 5.96 8.80 2.95
C ASP A 39 4.70 8.42 3.73
N TYR A 40 3.57 9.07 3.43
CA TYR A 40 2.28 8.77 4.06
C TYR A 40 1.78 7.36 3.75
N TRP A 41 2.01 6.86 2.53
CA TRP A 41 1.65 5.49 2.17
C TRP A 41 2.36 4.47 3.07
N SER A 42 3.67 4.68 3.27
CA SER A 42 4.50 3.82 4.13
C SER A 42 4.06 3.89 5.59
N GLU A 43 3.79 5.10 6.08
CA GLU A 43 3.25 5.36 7.42
C GLU A 43 1.93 4.60 7.64
N ARG A 44 0.96 4.76 6.73
CA ARG A 44 -0.34 4.10 6.84
C ARG A 44 -0.23 2.57 6.86
N MET A 45 0.66 2.00 6.05
CA MET A 45 0.92 0.55 6.07
C MET A 45 1.53 0.10 7.40
N ASN A 46 2.44 0.88 7.99
CA ASN A 46 3.00 0.58 9.30
C ASN A 46 1.93 0.67 10.40
N GLU A 47 1.08 1.70 10.39
CA GLU A 47 -0.03 1.82 11.34
C GLU A 47 -0.96 0.60 11.30
N LEU A 48 -1.34 0.17 10.10
CA LEU A 48 -2.22 -1.01 9.94
C LEU A 48 -1.53 -2.29 10.44
N ARG A 49 -0.21 -2.41 10.26
CA ARG A 49 0.58 -3.51 10.83
C ARG A 49 0.55 -3.47 12.35
N ASP A 50 0.72 -2.29 12.94
CA ASP A 50 0.75 -2.11 14.40
C ASP A 50 -0.66 -2.29 15.01
N GLN A 51 -1.72 -2.06 14.23
CA GLN A 51 -3.11 -2.41 14.56
C GLN A 51 -3.40 -3.93 14.49
N GLY A 52 -2.42 -4.75 14.11
CA GLY A 52 -2.51 -6.21 14.13
C GLY A 52 -3.03 -6.84 12.86
N VAL A 53 -3.00 -6.15 11.71
CA VAL A 53 -3.30 -6.81 10.44
C VAL A 53 -2.30 -7.94 10.16
N ASP A 54 -2.79 -9.08 9.67
CA ASP A 54 -1.95 -10.20 9.28
C ASP A 54 -1.25 -9.91 7.94
N HIS A 55 -0.20 -9.10 8.03
CA HIS A 55 0.60 -8.66 6.90
C HIS A 55 1.34 -9.82 6.21
N VAL A 56 1.71 -10.87 6.96
CA VAL A 56 2.39 -12.06 6.42
C VAL A 56 1.42 -12.85 5.54
N ARG A 57 0.21 -13.12 6.03
CA ARG A 57 -0.84 -13.77 5.24
C ARG A 57 -1.18 -12.94 4.01
N ALA A 58 -1.40 -11.63 4.16
CA ALA A 58 -1.68 -10.75 3.03
C ALA A 58 -0.58 -10.78 1.96
N SER A 59 0.70 -10.76 2.38
CA SER A 59 1.82 -10.86 1.45
C SER A 59 1.89 -12.22 0.74
N LYS A 60 1.58 -13.31 1.44
CA LYS A 60 1.55 -14.66 0.85
C LYS A 60 0.43 -14.76 -0.17
N GLU A 61 -0.79 -14.40 0.19
CA GLU A 61 -1.96 -14.43 -0.70
C GLU A 61 -1.68 -13.69 -2.02
N LEU A 62 -1.13 -12.47 -1.95
CA LEU A 62 -0.76 -11.69 -3.15
C LEU A 62 0.34 -12.37 -3.98
N GLY A 63 1.26 -13.10 -3.33
CA GLY A 63 2.28 -13.87 -4.01
C GLY A 63 1.70 -15.04 -4.80
N TRP A 64 0.75 -15.78 -4.22
CA TRP A 64 0.12 -16.95 -4.82
C TRP A 64 -0.90 -16.60 -5.91
N GLU A 65 -1.65 -15.50 -5.75
CA GLU A 65 -2.61 -15.00 -6.77
C GLU A 65 -1.93 -14.72 -8.12
N ASN A 66 -0.64 -14.38 -8.12
CA ASN A 66 0.13 -14.09 -9.33
C ASN A 66 0.85 -15.30 -9.95
N ILE A 67 0.73 -16.51 -9.38
CA ILE A 67 1.35 -17.72 -9.96
C ILE A 67 0.43 -18.38 -11.01
N GLY A 68 -0.77 -17.83 -11.23
CA GLY A 68 -1.77 -18.38 -12.16
C GLY A 68 -2.16 -17.48 -13.34
N ALA A 69 -1.43 -16.39 -13.62
CA ALA A 69 -1.69 -15.47 -14.73
C ALA A 69 -0.71 -15.66 -15.89
#